data_AF-A0A7S3CG08-F1
#
_entry.id   AF-A0A7S3CG08-F1
#
_cell.length_a   1.000
_cell.length_b   1.000
_cell.length_c   1.000
_cell.angle_alpha   90.00
_cell.angle_beta   90.00
_cell.angle_gamma   90.00
#
_symmetry.space_group_name_H-M   'P 1'
#
loop_
_entity.id
_entity.type
_entity.pdbx_description
1 polymer ?
#
loop_
_entity_poly.entity_id
_entity_poly.type
_entity_poly.pdbx_seq_one_letter_code
_entity_poly.pdbx_strand_id
1 'polypeptide(L)'
;MVNPVSDAGISNLLSSTPAEASSRATASSATAKLETAWLQDLADKARSEIAVPDKVIDILARLRSHLMNECEPPIYISDRRLLKCVGMLKMSAYTNGRAEVSEFDCLLLKHVCWSSPDEQDKVNDWIMDQLVSQTETKQLRYLLLGVFTRCCKAMGNGAGAAGEDGGVASDIEEIVEILAGKLSSMRTQRDAVSGLLLENVWLCREEAEVVLEQLRNPLDKSIAQVESLLEDALTVEACYGESVPLYAVADLLPEYWSDFIRKGDIEDVKPLGIKPLGK
;
A
#
# COMPACT_ATOMS: atom_id res chain seq x y z
N MET A 1 -45.00 13.46 1.13
CA MET A 1 -44.41 14.48 2.02
C MET A 1 -44.97 14.25 3.40
N VAL A 2 -44.16 13.74 4.33
CA VAL A 2 -44.55 13.55 5.73
C VAL A 2 -44.09 14.78 6.47
N ASN A 3 -45.01 15.48 7.13
CA ASN A 3 -44.66 16.68 7.90
C ASN A 3 -43.91 16.26 9.17
N PRO A 4 -42.89 17.03 9.58
CA PRO A 4 -42.18 16.76 10.82
C PRO A 4 -43.11 16.87 12.03
N VAL A 5 -42.92 15.97 13.00
CA VAL A 5 -43.72 15.93 14.23
C VAL A 5 -43.29 17.10 15.11
N SER A 6 -44.27 17.86 15.61
CA SER A 6 -44.04 18.97 16.56
C SER A 6 -43.39 18.48 17.87
N ASP A 7 -42.63 19.34 18.55
CA ASP A 7 -41.91 19.00 19.79
C ASP A 7 -42.78 18.32 20.88
N ALA A 8 -44.06 18.70 21.00
CA ALA A 8 -44.99 18.08 21.94
C ALA A 8 -45.41 16.63 21.57
N GLY A 9 -45.29 16.26 20.29
CA GLY A 9 -45.61 14.94 19.78
C GLY A 9 -44.43 13.97 19.80
N ILE A 10 -43.20 14.47 20.00
CA ILE A 10 -41.98 13.66 20.03
C ILE A 10 -41.99 12.67 21.21
N SER A 11 -42.40 13.10 22.40
CA SER A 11 -42.48 12.19 23.55
C SER A 11 -43.47 11.05 23.34
N ASN A 12 -44.59 11.29 22.64
CA ASN A 12 -45.56 10.24 22.29
C ASN A 12 -45.04 9.32 21.18
N LEU A 13 -44.33 9.87 20.19
CA LEU A 13 -43.70 9.11 19.11
C LEU A 13 -42.59 8.18 19.63
N LEU A 14 -41.80 8.66 20.60
CA LEU A 14 -40.69 7.92 21.21
C LEU A 14 -41.14 6.95 22.31
N SER A 15 -42.31 7.17 22.91
CA SER A 15 -42.88 6.29 23.95
C SER A 15 -43.85 5.25 23.40
N SER A 16 -44.37 5.42 22.19
CA SER A 16 -45.07 4.35 21.50
C SER A 16 -44.08 3.23 21.21
N THR A 17 -44.24 2.10 21.90
CA THR A 17 -43.51 0.88 21.57
C THR A 17 -43.91 0.44 20.15
N PRO A 18 -42.96 -0.01 19.31
CA PRO A 18 -43.23 -0.34 17.90
C PRO A 18 -44.13 -1.58 17.68
N ALA A 19 -44.79 -2.07 18.73
CA ALA A 19 -45.55 -3.32 18.74
C ALA A 19 -46.86 -3.27 17.94
N GLU A 20 -47.41 -2.09 17.65
CA GLU A 20 -48.69 -1.98 16.92
C GLU A 20 -48.55 -1.57 15.44
N ALA A 21 -47.32 -1.30 14.96
CA ALA A 21 -47.08 -0.90 13.56
C ALA A 21 -46.57 -2.04 12.64
N SER A 22 -46.37 -3.26 13.16
CA SER A 22 -45.82 -4.36 12.35
C SER A 22 -46.52 -5.68 12.60
N SER A 23 -47.73 -5.83 12.06
CA SER A 23 -48.41 -7.13 11.95
C SER A 23 -48.12 -7.81 10.60
N ARG A 24 -46.84 -7.96 10.21
CA ARG A 24 -46.44 -8.98 9.22
C ARG A 24 -44.92 -9.22 9.12
N ALA A 25 -44.34 -9.83 10.15
CA ALA A 25 -43.09 -10.59 9.98
C ALA A 25 -42.98 -11.67 11.07
N THR A 26 -43.49 -12.86 10.80
CA THR A 26 -43.11 -14.07 11.53
C THR A 26 -41.69 -14.45 11.14
N ALA A 27 -40.71 -13.82 11.79
CA ALA A 27 -39.37 -14.39 11.94
C ALA A 27 -39.16 -14.59 13.44
N SER A 28 -39.16 -15.86 13.86
CA SER A 28 -38.68 -16.25 15.18
C SER A 28 -37.19 -15.94 15.22
N SER A 29 -36.83 -14.71 15.60
CA SER A 29 -35.46 -14.36 15.94
C SER A 29 -35.22 -14.90 17.34
N ALA A 30 -34.79 -16.16 17.41
CA ALA A 30 -34.15 -16.68 18.59
C ALA A 30 -32.93 -15.79 18.86
N THR A 31 -33.02 -14.95 19.88
CA THR A 31 -31.87 -14.22 20.42
C THR A 31 -30.95 -15.24 21.08
N ALA A 32 -30.18 -15.95 20.26
CA ALA A 32 -29.11 -16.81 20.70
C ALA A 32 -28.12 -15.94 21.48
N LYS A 33 -28.18 -16.01 22.81
CA LYS A 33 -27.21 -15.34 23.67
C LYS A 33 -25.86 -16.00 23.39
N LEU A 34 -24.89 -15.20 22.94
CA LEU A 34 -23.52 -15.65 22.81
C LEU A 34 -22.98 -15.98 24.21
N GLU A 35 -22.62 -17.24 24.43
CA GLU A 35 -22.03 -17.67 25.69
C GLU A 35 -20.62 -17.09 25.83
N THR A 36 -20.31 -16.55 27.01
CA THR A 36 -19.00 -15.95 27.28
C THR A 36 -17.87 -16.98 27.20
N ALA A 37 -18.12 -18.23 27.59
CA ALA A 37 -17.17 -19.32 27.47
C ALA A 37 -16.80 -19.61 26.02
N TRP A 38 -17.78 -19.61 25.11
CA TRP A 38 -17.56 -19.80 23.68
C TRP A 38 -16.74 -18.66 23.07
N LEU A 39 -17.03 -17.40 23.45
CA LEU A 39 -16.24 -16.24 22.99
C LEU A 39 -14.78 -16.31 23.46
N GLN A 40 -14.55 -16.84 24.66
CA GLN A 40 -13.21 -16.95 25.22
C GLN A 40 -12.41 -18.07 24.55
N ASP A 41 -13.02 -19.23 24.31
CA ASP A 41 -12.45 -20.31 23.51
C ASP A 41 -12.09 -19.84 22.09
N LEU A 42 -12.99 -19.07 21.45
CA LEU A 42 -12.74 -18.49 20.13
C LEU A 42 -11.55 -17.52 20.14
N ALA A 43 -11.44 -16.67 21.17
CA ALA A 43 -10.34 -15.74 21.33
C ALA A 43 -8.99 -16.44 21.57
N ASP A 44 -9.00 -17.53 22.32
CA ASP A 44 -7.79 -18.31 22.59
C ASP A 44 -7.32 -19.05 21.32
N LYS A 45 -8.24 -19.65 20.55
CA LYS A 45 -7.95 -20.27 19.24
C LYS A 45 -7.37 -19.27 18.25
N ALA A 46 -8.02 -18.12 18.07
CA ALA A 46 -7.51 -17.07 17.19
C ALA A 46 -6.10 -16.61 17.62
N ARG A 47 -5.83 -16.51 18.93
CA ARG A 47 -4.52 -16.10 19.43
C ARG A 47 -3.43 -17.14 19.11
N SER A 48 -3.73 -18.43 19.24
CA SER A 48 -2.75 -19.51 19.03
C SER A 48 -2.56 -19.90 17.56
N GLU A 49 -3.63 -19.86 16.75
CA GLU A 49 -3.63 -20.40 15.39
C GLU A 49 -3.26 -19.36 14.33
N ILE A 50 -3.48 -18.06 14.62
CA ILE A 50 -3.24 -17.00 13.63
C ILE A 50 -1.83 -16.41 13.75
N ALA A 51 -1.11 -16.43 12.64
CA ALA A 51 0.17 -15.75 12.48
C ALA A 51 -0.01 -14.23 12.24
N VAL A 52 0.96 -13.43 12.72
CA VAL A 52 1.03 -11.99 12.42
C VAL A 52 2.28 -11.76 11.60
N PRO A 53 2.15 -11.45 10.30
CA PRO A 53 3.30 -11.17 9.44
C PRO A 53 4.08 -9.93 9.90
N ASP A 54 5.39 -9.89 9.64
CA ASP A 54 6.27 -8.78 10.03
C ASP A 54 5.80 -7.43 9.48
N LYS A 55 5.21 -7.42 8.28
CA LYS A 55 4.62 -6.21 7.69
C LYS A 55 3.50 -5.61 8.56
N VAL A 56 2.65 -6.44 9.14
CA VAL A 56 1.58 -5.98 10.03
C VAL A 56 2.17 -5.41 11.32
N ILE A 57 3.24 -6.02 11.83
CA ILE A 57 3.98 -5.52 12.99
C ILE A 57 4.62 -4.16 12.69
N ASP A 58 5.22 -3.99 11.51
CA ASP A 58 5.80 -2.71 11.05
C ASP A 58 4.73 -1.62 10.97
N ILE A 59 3.57 -1.91 10.36
CA ILE A 59 2.43 -0.97 10.29
C ILE A 59 2.00 -0.54 11.70
N LEU A 60 1.87 -1.47 12.65
CA LEU A 60 1.48 -1.14 14.03
C LEU A 60 2.53 -0.28 14.75
N ALA A 61 3.82 -0.60 14.59
CA ALA A 61 4.92 0.13 15.20
C ALA A 61 5.01 1.56 14.66
N ARG A 62 4.91 1.70 13.32
CA ARG A 62 4.92 3.00 12.64
C ARG A 62 3.68 3.82 12.97
N LEU A 63 2.50 3.20 13.05
CA LEU A 63 1.26 3.88 13.44
C LEU A 63 1.43 4.50 14.83
N ARG A 64 1.94 3.72 15.79
CA ARG A 64 2.18 4.19 17.15
C ARG A 64 3.17 5.37 17.15
N SER A 65 4.28 5.26 16.41
CA SER A 65 5.26 6.33 16.30
C SER A 65 4.66 7.60 15.71
N HIS A 66 3.92 7.48 14.60
CA HIS A 66 3.27 8.61 13.93
C HIS A 66 2.28 9.31 14.86
N LEU A 67 1.39 8.55 15.50
CA LEU A 67 0.38 9.09 16.40
C LEU A 67 0.98 9.76 17.64
N MET A 68 2.11 9.27 18.15
CA MET A 68 2.73 9.83 19.35
C MET A 68 3.70 10.98 19.09
N ASN A 69 4.39 10.99 17.94
CA ASN A 69 5.51 11.89 17.67
C ASN A 69 5.24 12.90 16.55
N GLU A 70 4.38 12.57 15.59
CA GLU A 70 4.15 13.39 14.38
C GLU A 70 2.77 14.07 14.39
N CYS A 71 1.78 13.49 15.08
CA CYS A 71 0.46 14.10 15.23
C CYS A 71 0.44 15.24 16.25
N GLU A 72 -0.29 16.29 15.91
CA GLU A 72 -0.56 17.42 16.81
C GLU A 72 -2.08 17.59 16.98
N PRO A 73 -2.63 17.49 18.21
CA PRO A 73 -1.96 17.01 19.44
C PRO A 73 -1.57 15.51 19.37
N PRO A 74 -0.60 15.06 20.19
CA PRO A 74 -0.14 13.68 20.19
C PRO A 74 -1.20 12.74 20.76
N ILE A 75 -1.39 11.60 20.10
CA ILE A 75 -2.36 10.57 20.47
C ILE A 75 -1.61 9.43 21.15
N TYR A 76 -1.79 9.30 22.46
CA TYR A 76 -1.10 8.28 23.23
C TYR A 76 -1.71 6.88 23.03
N ILE A 77 -0.86 5.91 22.66
CA ILE A 77 -1.20 4.50 22.55
C ILE A 77 -0.29 3.66 23.45
N SER A 78 -0.88 3.08 24.50
CA SER A 78 -0.18 2.16 25.40
C SER A 78 0.11 0.80 24.75
N ASP A 79 1.14 0.12 25.24
CA ASP A 79 1.52 -1.24 24.80
C ASP A 79 0.37 -2.24 25.04
N ARG A 80 -0.38 -2.06 26.14
CA ARG A 80 -1.58 -2.84 26.42
C ARG A 80 -2.64 -2.67 25.33
N ARG A 81 -2.82 -1.45 24.79
CA ARG A 81 -3.76 -1.18 23.70
C ARG A 81 -3.28 -1.87 22.42
N LEU A 82 -1.99 -1.80 22.10
CA LEU A 82 -1.42 -2.49 20.92
C LEU A 82 -1.60 -4.01 20.98
N LEU A 83 -1.34 -4.64 22.13
CA LEU A 83 -1.57 -6.08 22.30
C LEU A 83 -3.04 -6.47 22.11
N LYS A 84 -3.97 -5.61 22.53
CA LYS A 84 -5.41 -5.80 22.26
C LYS A 84 -5.75 -5.62 20.79
N CYS A 85 -5.16 -4.63 20.11
CA CYS A 85 -5.31 -4.46 18.67
C CYS A 85 -4.84 -5.72 17.93
N VAL A 86 -3.67 -6.26 18.24
CA VAL A 86 -3.18 -7.52 17.64
C VAL A 86 -4.17 -8.67 17.89
N GLY A 87 -4.71 -8.81 19.09
CA GLY A 87 -5.74 -9.80 19.39
C GLY A 87 -6.99 -9.63 18.52
N MET A 88 -7.45 -8.40 18.32
CA MET A 88 -8.58 -8.07 17.45
C MET A 88 -8.30 -8.38 15.98
N LEU A 89 -7.10 -8.07 15.48
CA LEU A 89 -6.69 -8.39 14.11
C LEU A 89 -6.63 -9.91 13.89
N LYS A 90 -6.10 -10.67 14.86
CA LYS A 90 -6.13 -12.13 14.82
C LYS A 90 -7.56 -12.68 14.80
N MET A 91 -8.45 -12.10 15.61
CA MET A 91 -9.87 -12.48 15.59
C MET A 91 -10.49 -12.26 14.22
N SER A 92 -10.25 -11.11 13.59
CA SER A 92 -10.71 -10.82 12.22
C SER A 92 -10.27 -11.91 11.25
N ALA A 93 -8.97 -12.23 11.22
CA ALA A 93 -8.44 -13.27 10.35
C ALA A 93 -9.07 -14.64 10.62
N TYR A 94 -9.18 -15.02 11.89
CA TYR A 94 -9.75 -16.29 12.31
C TYR A 94 -11.22 -16.44 11.90
N THR A 95 -12.04 -15.41 12.11
CA THR A 95 -13.48 -15.46 11.73
C THR A 95 -13.70 -15.49 10.22
N ASN A 96 -12.69 -15.08 9.45
CA ASN A 96 -12.67 -15.18 7.99
C ASN A 96 -11.99 -16.47 7.48
N GLY A 97 -11.64 -17.41 8.37
CA GLY A 97 -11.02 -18.69 7.99
C GLY A 97 -9.58 -18.56 7.45
N ARG A 98 -8.91 -17.43 7.70
CA ARG A 98 -7.52 -17.20 7.30
C ARG A 98 -6.56 -17.73 8.37
N ALA A 99 -5.35 -18.12 7.97
CA ALA A 99 -4.29 -18.57 8.88
C ALA A 99 -3.38 -17.43 9.35
N GLU A 100 -3.46 -16.26 8.70
CA GLU A 100 -2.64 -15.09 9.01
C GLU A 100 -3.42 -13.79 8.90
N VAL A 101 -2.96 -12.79 9.66
CA VAL A 101 -3.46 -11.42 9.59
C VAL A 101 -3.03 -10.77 8.27
N SER A 102 -3.98 -10.16 7.57
CA SER A 102 -3.73 -9.39 6.36
C SER A 102 -3.42 -7.94 6.72
N GLU A 103 -2.63 -7.26 5.90
CA GLU A 103 -2.40 -5.81 6.02
C GLU A 103 -3.73 -5.03 6.05
N PHE A 104 -4.74 -5.48 5.28
CA PHE A 104 -6.07 -4.84 5.24
C PHE A 104 -6.88 -4.99 6.53
N ASP A 105 -6.57 -5.95 7.41
CA ASP A 105 -7.19 -6.01 8.73
C ASP A 105 -6.85 -4.77 9.56
N CYS A 106 -5.71 -4.10 9.29
CA CYS A 106 -5.31 -2.87 9.96
C CYS A 106 -6.33 -1.73 9.79
N LEU A 107 -7.24 -1.79 8.82
CA LEU A 107 -8.35 -0.83 8.70
C LEU A 107 -9.21 -0.78 9.97
N LEU A 108 -9.29 -1.87 10.74
CA LEU A 108 -9.99 -1.90 12.03
C LEU A 108 -9.36 -0.96 13.08
N LEU A 109 -8.09 -0.61 12.93
CA LEU A 109 -7.37 0.25 13.88
C LEU A 109 -7.97 1.66 13.95
N LYS A 110 -8.66 2.12 12.89
CA LYS A 110 -9.41 3.38 12.89
C LYS A 110 -10.49 3.44 13.97
N HIS A 111 -10.93 2.30 14.51
CA HIS A 111 -11.95 2.25 15.56
C HIS A 111 -11.38 2.17 16.98
N VAL A 112 -10.06 1.98 17.13
CA VAL A 112 -9.45 1.66 18.43
C VAL A 112 -8.16 2.43 18.74
N CYS A 113 -7.52 3.05 17.75
CA CYS A 113 -6.24 3.74 17.89
C CYS A 113 -6.37 5.28 18.03
N TRP A 114 -7.46 5.75 18.67
CA TRP A 114 -7.67 7.17 18.99
C TRP A 114 -8.11 7.37 20.45
N SER A 115 -8.12 8.63 20.90
CA SER A 115 -8.60 9.03 22.24
C SER A 115 -9.89 9.85 22.18
N SER A 116 -10.09 10.63 21.10
CA SER A 116 -11.36 11.29 20.77
C SER A 116 -11.86 10.83 19.38
N PRO A 117 -13.19 10.73 19.15
CA PRO A 117 -13.74 10.39 17.84
C PRO A 117 -13.25 11.29 16.70
N ASP A 118 -12.93 12.56 16.99
CA ASP A 118 -12.42 13.53 16.01
C ASP A 118 -11.05 13.14 15.42
N GLU A 119 -10.34 12.20 16.06
CA GLU A 119 -9.03 11.71 15.63
C GLU A 119 -9.12 10.47 14.74
N GLN A 120 -10.32 9.88 14.60
CA GLN A 120 -10.54 8.66 13.83
C GLN A 120 -10.08 8.81 12.37
N ASP A 121 -10.39 9.94 11.73
CA ASP A 121 -10.04 10.19 10.33
C ASP A 121 -8.52 10.26 10.16
N LYS A 122 -7.79 10.84 11.10
CA LYS A 122 -6.30 10.88 11.07
C LYS A 122 -5.72 9.47 11.07
N VAL A 123 -6.26 8.58 11.90
CA VAL A 123 -5.83 7.17 11.97
C VAL A 123 -6.17 6.45 10.66
N ASN A 124 -7.38 6.65 10.14
CA ASN A 124 -7.83 6.03 8.90
C ASN A 124 -6.97 6.47 7.70
N ASP A 125 -6.76 7.77 7.54
CA ASP A 125 -6.00 8.35 6.44
C ASP A 125 -4.55 7.84 6.45
N TRP A 126 -3.94 7.78 7.63
CA TRP A 126 -2.60 7.23 7.76
C TRP A 126 -2.54 5.75 7.37
N ILE A 127 -3.51 4.92 7.82
CA ILE A 127 -3.54 3.50 7.47
C ILE A 127 -3.75 3.32 5.96
N MET A 128 -4.69 4.06 5.36
CA MET A 128 -4.94 4.02 3.93
C MET A 128 -3.68 4.39 3.14
N ASP A 129 -2.95 5.42 3.57
CA ASP A 129 -1.66 5.77 2.97
C ASP A 129 -0.65 4.63 3.10
N GLN A 130 -0.52 3.97 4.26
CA GLN A 130 0.43 2.86 4.39
C GLN A 130 0.06 1.62 3.55
N LEU A 131 -1.23 1.34 3.35
CA LEU A 131 -1.69 0.21 2.54
C LEU A 131 -1.44 0.42 1.04
N VAL A 132 -1.42 1.67 0.60
CA VAL A 132 -1.18 2.08 -0.79
C VAL A 132 0.31 2.34 -1.05
N SER A 133 0.95 3.02 -0.11
CA SER A 133 2.29 3.57 -0.21
C SER A 133 3.30 2.53 0.26
N GLN A 134 3.55 1.56 -0.61
CA GLN A 134 4.80 0.81 -0.60
C GLN A 134 5.90 1.77 -1.12
N THR A 135 6.28 2.75 -0.31
CA THR A 135 7.20 3.85 -0.65
C THR A 135 8.62 3.33 -0.93
N GLU A 136 8.83 2.80 -2.13
CA GLU A 136 10.16 2.39 -2.63
C GLU A 136 10.44 2.92 -4.04
N THR A 137 9.45 3.48 -4.76
CA THR A 137 9.62 3.91 -6.16
C THR A 137 10.71 4.98 -6.33
N LYS A 138 10.86 5.91 -5.38
CA LYS A 138 11.96 6.90 -5.41
C LYS A 138 13.32 6.24 -5.24
N GLN A 139 13.46 5.31 -4.29
CA GLN A 139 14.72 4.61 -4.04
C GLN A 139 15.11 3.75 -5.24
N LEU A 140 14.15 3.00 -5.78
CA LEU A 140 14.31 2.20 -7.00
C LEU A 140 14.71 3.06 -8.21
N ARG A 141 14.07 4.22 -8.39
CA ARG A 141 14.47 5.18 -9.44
C ARG A 141 15.91 5.66 -9.28
N TYR A 142 16.36 5.94 -8.05
CA TYR A 142 17.75 6.33 -7.81
C TYR A 142 18.74 5.19 -8.06
N LEU A 143 18.39 3.96 -7.69
CA LEU A 143 19.20 2.78 -7.99
C LEU A 143 19.33 2.59 -9.51
N LEU A 144 18.21 2.67 -10.23
CA LEU A 144 18.18 2.57 -11.69
C LEU A 144 19.00 3.68 -12.34
N LEU A 145 18.88 4.93 -11.88
CA LEU A 145 19.72 6.05 -12.37
C LEU A 145 21.22 5.78 -12.13
N GLY A 146 21.56 5.17 -10.99
CA GLY A 146 22.94 4.76 -10.68
C GLY A 146 23.47 3.70 -11.64
N VAL A 147 22.66 2.68 -11.96
CA VAL A 147 23.00 1.63 -12.94
C VAL A 147 23.09 2.20 -14.35
N PHE A 148 22.13 3.02 -14.77
CA PHE A 148 22.13 3.74 -16.05
C PHE A 148 23.43 4.53 -16.27
N THR A 149 23.87 5.26 -15.24
CA THR A 149 25.11 6.05 -15.28
C THR A 149 26.33 5.16 -15.52
N ARG A 150 26.40 4.00 -14.84
CA ARG A 150 27.50 3.04 -15.05
C ARG A 150 27.45 2.41 -16.45
N CYS A 151 26.26 2.05 -16.93
CA CYS A 151 26.05 1.55 -18.30
C CYS A 151 26.58 2.53 -19.35
N CYS A 152 26.20 3.82 -19.25
CA CYS A 152 26.64 4.85 -20.18
C CYS A 152 28.17 5.01 -20.20
N LYS A 153 28.82 4.96 -19.02
CA LYS A 153 30.28 5.05 -18.90
C LYS A 153 30.99 3.83 -19.49
N ALA A 154 30.49 2.62 -19.21
CA ALA A 154 31.03 1.39 -19.77
C ALA A 154 30.95 1.37 -21.31
N MET A 155 29.79 1.76 -21.87
CA MET A 155 29.60 1.89 -23.32
C MET A 155 30.49 2.98 -23.93
N GLY A 156 30.65 4.12 -23.28
CA GLY A 156 31.53 5.22 -23.74
C GLY A 156 33.02 4.85 -23.78
N ASN A 157 33.47 4.01 -22.85
CA ASN A 157 34.86 3.57 -22.78
C ASN A 157 35.20 2.40 -23.73
N GLY A 158 34.25 1.95 -24.55
CA GLY A 158 34.42 0.77 -25.40
C GLY A 158 34.42 -0.56 -24.64
N ALA A 159 34.15 -0.52 -23.33
CA ALA A 159 33.89 -1.68 -22.47
C ALA A 159 32.40 -2.04 -22.52
N GLY A 160 31.89 -2.29 -23.73
CA GLY A 160 30.56 -2.89 -23.89
C GLY A 160 30.48 -4.28 -23.26
N ALA A 161 29.37 -4.99 -23.44
CA ALA A 161 29.09 -6.31 -22.82
C ALA A 161 30.17 -7.41 -23.01
N ALA A 162 31.20 -7.17 -23.85
CA ALA A 162 32.33 -8.06 -24.09
C ALA A 162 33.64 -7.67 -23.36
N GLY A 163 33.68 -6.56 -22.62
CA GLY A 163 34.83 -6.10 -21.82
C GLY A 163 34.73 -6.48 -20.33
N GLU A 164 35.75 -6.14 -19.53
CA GLU A 164 35.64 -6.19 -18.05
C GLU A 164 34.59 -5.16 -17.60
N ASP A 165 33.32 -5.57 -17.49
CA ASP A 165 32.17 -4.69 -17.28
C ASP A 165 32.07 -4.11 -15.86
N GLY A 166 32.96 -4.52 -14.94
CA GLY A 166 32.95 -4.08 -13.56
C GLY A 166 31.69 -4.44 -12.77
N GLY A 167 30.91 -5.43 -13.22
CA GLY A 167 29.66 -5.90 -12.61
C GLY A 167 28.38 -5.25 -13.15
N VAL A 168 28.46 -4.40 -14.18
CA VAL A 168 27.32 -3.61 -14.66
C VAL A 168 26.18 -4.47 -15.23
N ALA A 169 26.48 -5.57 -15.92
CA ALA A 169 25.47 -6.51 -16.41
C ALA A 169 24.73 -7.21 -15.25
N SER A 170 25.44 -7.57 -14.18
CA SER A 170 24.83 -8.15 -12.98
C SER A 170 23.94 -7.14 -12.27
N ASP A 171 24.41 -5.89 -12.13
CA ASP A 171 23.67 -4.83 -11.46
C ASP A 171 22.33 -4.53 -12.15
N ILE A 172 22.29 -4.59 -13.49
CA ILE A 172 21.07 -4.32 -14.24
C ILE A 172 20.09 -5.49 -14.17
N GLU A 173 20.59 -6.73 -14.27
CA GLU A 173 19.79 -7.95 -14.10
C GLU A 173 19.13 -7.96 -12.71
N GLU A 174 19.88 -7.64 -11.65
CA GLU A 174 19.37 -7.55 -10.28
C GLU A 174 18.25 -6.50 -10.14
N ILE A 175 18.40 -5.31 -10.73
CA ILE A 175 17.36 -4.27 -10.67
C ILE A 175 16.09 -4.70 -11.41
N VAL A 176 16.23 -5.31 -12.60
CA VAL A 176 15.10 -5.83 -13.39
C VAL A 176 14.36 -6.90 -12.59
N GLU A 177 15.09 -7.82 -11.96
CA GLU A 177 14.50 -8.90 -11.16
C GLU A 177 13.75 -8.36 -9.92
N ILE A 178 14.33 -7.37 -9.22
CA ILE A 178 13.69 -6.69 -8.08
C ILE A 178 12.40 -5.98 -8.53
N LEU A 179 12.45 -5.21 -9.62
CA LEU A 179 11.29 -4.47 -10.14
C LEU A 179 10.18 -5.41 -10.62
N ALA A 180 10.53 -6.49 -11.32
CA ALA A 180 9.58 -7.51 -11.77
C ALA A 180 8.93 -8.24 -10.58
N GLY A 181 9.71 -8.62 -9.58
CA GLY A 181 9.22 -9.22 -8.33
C GLY A 181 8.28 -8.29 -7.58
N LYS A 182 8.62 -7.01 -7.45
CA LYS A 182 7.77 -5.99 -6.82
C LYS A 182 6.45 -5.80 -7.58
N LEU A 183 6.51 -5.70 -8.91
CA LEU A 183 5.32 -5.53 -9.76
C LEU A 183 4.37 -6.73 -9.64
N SER A 184 4.90 -7.95 -9.67
CA SER A 184 4.12 -9.18 -9.49
C SER A 184 3.43 -9.23 -8.12
N SER A 185 4.16 -8.89 -7.06
CA SER A 185 3.64 -8.80 -5.70
C SER A 185 2.50 -7.78 -5.57
N MET A 186 2.69 -6.58 -6.15
CA MET A 186 1.67 -5.53 -6.10
C MET A 186 0.42 -5.87 -6.90
N ARG A 187 0.55 -6.50 -8.08
CA ARG A 187 -0.59 -6.98 -8.87
C ARG A 187 -1.38 -8.06 -8.12
N THR A 188 -0.67 -9.00 -7.50
CA THR A 188 -1.28 -10.04 -6.66
C THR A 188 -2.04 -9.43 -5.49
N GLN A 189 -1.45 -8.44 -4.81
CA GLN A 189 -2.10 -7.72 -3.72
C GLN A 189 -3.37 -7.03 -4.21
N ARG A 190 -3.30 -6.28 -5.33
CA ARG A 190 -4.43 -5.55 -5.93
C ARG A 190 -5.61 -6.46 -6.27
N ASP A 191 -5.34 -7.65 -6.81
CA ASP A 191 -6.39 -8.61 -7.13
C ASP A 191 -6.96 -9.28 -5.86
N ALA A 192 -6.13 -9.52 -4.84
CA ALA A 192 -6.55 -10.10 -3.58
C ALA A 192 -7.41 -9.15 -2.71
N VAL A 193 -7.22 -7.82 -2.81
CA VAL A 193 -7.93 -6.85 -1.96
C VAL A 193 -9.46 -7.00 -2.07
N SER A 194 -9.96 -7.24 -3.28
CA SER A 194 -11.40 -7.34 -3.53
C SER A 194 -12.03 -8.51 -2.77
N GLY A 195 -11.42 -9.69 -2.85
CA GLY A 195 -11.89 -10.87 -2.11
C GLY A 195 -11.74 -10.67 -0.60
N LEU A 196 -10.59 -10.15 -0.16
CA LEU A 196 -10.34 -9.91 1.25
C LEU A 196 -11.35 -8.95 1.88
N LEU A 197 -11.72 -7.86 1.20
CA LEU A 197 -12.65 -6.86 1.75
C LEU A 197 -14.12 -7.27 1.62
N LEU A 198 -14.53 -7.89 0.52
CA LEU A 198 -15.94 -8.26 0.30
C LEU A 198 -16.38 -9.48 1.11
N GLU A 199 -15.45 -10.37 1.46
CA GLU A 199 -15.74 -11.57 2.25
C GLU A 199 -15.56 -11.35 3.77
N ASN A 200 -15.11 -10.16 4.19
CA ASN A 200 -14.85 -9.87 5.58
C ASN A 200 -16.14 -9.88 6.43
N VAL A 201 -16.10 -10.59 7.56
CA VAL A 201 -17.22 -10.65 8.51
C VAL A 201 -17.48 -9.32 9.23
N TRP A 202 -16.45 -8.48 9.42
CA TRP A 202 -16.56 -7.25 10.23
C TRP A 202 -16.95 -6.01 9.42
N LEU A 203 -16.88 -6.07 8.09
CA LEU A 203 -17.15 -4.95 7.19
C LEU A 203 -18.42 -5.27 6.41
N CYS A 204 -19.41 -4.38 6.43
CA CYS A 204 -20.57 -4.62 5.58
C CYS A 204 -20.17 -4.45 4.11
N ARG A 205 -20.95 -5.05 3.20
CA ARG A 205 -20.63 -5.05 1.77
C ARG A 205 -20.55 -3.63 1.21
N GLU A 206 -21.44 -2.75 1.62
CA GLU A 206 -21.49 -1.37 1.16
C GLU A 206 -20.24 -0.58 1.62
N GLU A 207 -19.80 -0.78 2.86
CA GLU A 207 -18.57 -0.18 3.37
C GLU A 207 -17.32 -0.75 2.68
N ALA A 208 -17.31 -2.06 2.40
CA ALA A 208 -16.23 -2.72 1.67
C ALA A 208 -16.07 -2.16 0.26
N GLU A 209 -17.18 -1.95 -0.47
CA GLU A 209 -17.17 -1.37 -1.82
C GLU A 209 -16.61 0.06 -1.82
N VAL A 210 -16.94 0.87 -0.80
CA VAL A 210 -16.40 2.24 -0.66
C VAL A 210 -14.89 2.21 -0.40
N VAL A 211 -14.42 1.36 0.51
CA VAL A 211 -12.98 1.22 0.80
C VAL A 211 -12.23 0.71 -0.42
N LEU A 212 -12.80 -0.23 -1.17
CA LEU A 212 -12.20 -0.74 -2.40
C LEU A 212 -12.01 0.36 -3.45
N GLU A 213 -13.03 1.20 -3.65
CA GLU A 213 -12.93 2.30 -4.61
C GLU A 213 -11.87 3.34 -4.18
N GLN A 214 -11.74 3.59 -2.87
CA GLN A 214 -10.69 4.46 -2.33
C GLN A 214 -9.28 3.89 -2.54
N LEU A 215 -9.11 2.58 -2.45
CA LEU A 215 -7.82 1.91 -2.62
C LEU A 215 -7.44 1.65 -4.08
N ARG A 216 -8.42 1.50 -4.97
CA ARG A 216 -8.20 1.13 -6.38
C ARG A 216 -7.33 2.13 -7.12
N ASN A 217 -7.73 3.40 -7.14
CA ASN A 217 -7.00 4.43 -7.90
C ASN A 217 -5.55 4.60 -7.41
N PRO A 218 -5.27 4.66 -6.10
CA PRO A 218 -3.90 4.76 -5.62
C PRO A 218 -3.06 3.49 -5.87
N LEU A 219 -3.65 2.29 -5.73
CA LEU A 219 -2.96 1.03 -6.06
C LEU A 219 -2.61 0.94 -7.55
N ASP A 220 -3.55 1.25 -8.44
CA ASP A 220 -3.32 1.23 -9.89
C ASP A 220 -2.25 2.27 -10.28
N LYS A 221 -2.23 3.45 -9.65
CA LYS A 221 -1.17 4.45 -9.85
C LYS A 221 0.20 3.95 -9.38
N SER A 222 0.26 3.30 -8.23
CA SER A 222 1.51 2.75 -7.68
C SER A 222 2.06 1.62 -8.57
N ILE A 223 1.17 0.73 -9.05
CA ILE A 223 1.52 -0.31 -10.03
C ILE A 223 2.07 0.32 -11.32
N ALA A 224 1.39 1.33 -11.86
CA ALA A 224 1.84 2.01 -13.08
C ALA A 224 3.21 2.70 -12.92
N GLN A 225 3.54 3.22 -11.74
CA GLN A 225 4.85 3.79 -11.45
C GLN A 225 5.96 2.73 -11.46
N VAL A 226 5.73 1.57 -10.84
CA VAL A 226 6.71 0.46 -10.86
C VAL A 226 6.83 -0.15 -12.25
N GLU A 227 5.72 -0.25 -12.99
CA GLU A 227 5.71 -0.71 -14.38
C GLU A 227 6.54 0.19 -15.29
N SER A 228 6.37 1.52 -15.18
CA SER A 228 7.21 2.48 -15.91
C SER A 228 8.70 2.35 -15.56
N LEU A 229 9.04 2.14 -14.28
CA LEU A 229 10.44 1.94 -13.87
C LEU A 229 11.02 0.62 -14.42
N LEU A 230 10.20 -0.44 -14.51
CA LEU A 230 10.62 -1.72 -15.10
C LEU A 230 10.83 -1.59 -16.61
N GLU A 231 9.95 -0.87 -17.31
CA GLU A 231 10.12 -0.56 -18.74
C GLU A 231 11.43 0.21 -18.98
N ASP A 232 11.72 1.20 -18.15
CA ASP A 232 12.99 1.94 -18.21
C ASP A 232 14.18 1.00 -17.98
N ALA A 233 14.14 0.15 -16.95
CA ALA A 233 15.22 -0.79 -16.64
C ALA A 233 15.50 -1.79 -17.77
N LEU A 234 14.45 -2.37 -18.36
CA LEU A 234 14.55 -3.26 -19.52
C LEU A 234 15.11 -2.52 -20.74
N THR A 235 14.77 -1.24 -20.91
CA THR A 235 15.32 -0.41 -21.98
C THR A 235 16.82 -0.18 -21.78
N VAL A 236 17.28 0.07 -20.55
CA VAL A 236 18.72 0.17 -20.24
C VAL A 236 19.42 -1.16 -20.51
N GLU A 237 18.81 -2.28 -20.14
CA GLU A 237 19.37 -3.63 -20.33
C GLU A 237 19.57 -3.93 -21.82
N ALA A 238 18.54 -3.69 -22.63
CA ALA A 238 18.60 -3.85 -24.08
C ALA A 238 19.65 -2.93 -24.72
N CYS A 239 19.71 -1.66 -24.30
CA CYS A 239 20.70 -0.70 -24.81
C CYS A 239 22.13 -1.16 -24.50
N TYR A 240 22.36 -1.67 -23.29
CA TYR A 240 23.67 -2.16 -22.87
C TYR A 240 24.07 -3.44 -23.59
N GLY A 241 23.15 -4.42 -23.67
CA GLY A 241 23.39 -5.71 -24.33
C GLY A 241 23.68 -5.60 -25.83
N GLU A 242 22.98 -4.71 -26.53
CA GLU A 242 23.22 -4.45 -27.95
C GLU A 242 24.35 -3.43 -28.21
N SER A 243 24.96 -2.86 -27.16
CA SER A 243 25.97 -1.79 -27.28
C SER A 243 25.49 -0.62 -28.14
N VAL A 244 24.26 -0.16 -27.88
CA VAL A 244 23.60 0.93 -28.59
C VAL A 244 24.40 2.23 -28.42
N PRO A 245 24.59 3.03 -29.48
CA PRO A 245 25.34 4.28 -29.37
C PRO A 245 24.61 5.28 -28.46
N LEU A 246 25.39 6.04 -27.67
CA LEU A 246 24.88 6.93 -26.62
C LEU A 246 23.85 7.98 -27.08
N TYR A 247 23.91 8.43 -28.34
CA TYR A 247 22.91 9.36 -28.86
C TYR A 247 21.51 8.72 -28.95
N ALA A 248 21.42 7.43 -29.29
CA ALA A 248 20.16 6.72 -29.35
C ALA A 248 19.65 6.39 -27.95
N VAL A 249 20.56 6.11 -27.00
CA VAL A 249 20.21 5.98 -25.57
C VAL A 249 19.60 7.29 -25.03
N ALA A 250 20.12 8.45 -25.44
CA ALA A 250 19.58 9.75 -25.06
C ALA A 250 18.14 9.99 -25.57
N ASP A 251 17.84 9.49 -26.77
CA ASP A 251 16.50 9.58 -27.35
C ASP A 251 15.50 8.60 -26.68
N LEU A 252 15.97 7.41 -26.28
CA LEU A 252 15.16 6.39 -25.63
C LEU A 252 14.86 6.71 -24.15
N LEU A 253 15.83 7.27 -23.42
CA LEU A 253 15.74 7.53 -21.98
C LEU A 253 16.09 9.00 -21.64
N PRO A 254 15.29 9.98 -22.11
CA PRO A 254 15.63 11.40 -22.03
C PRO A 254 15.70 11.94 -20.59
N GLU A 255 14.85 11.45 -19.68
CA GLU A 255 14.88 11.87 -18.28
C GLU A 255 16.18 11.45 -17.58
N TYR A 256 16.56 10.16 -17.71
CA TYR A 256 17.78 9.63 -17.14
C TYR A 256 19.02 10.25 -17.77
N TRP A 257 18.98 10.49 -19.08
CA TRP A 257 20.05 11.18 -19.81
C TRP A 257 20.25 12.63 -19.34
N SER A 258 19.16 13.38 -19.16
CA SER A 258 19.22 14.74 -18.60
C SER A 258 19.84 14.74 -17.19
N ASP A 259 19.44 13.81 -16.33
CA ASP A 259 19.98 13.68 -14.98
C ASP A 259 21.46 13.24 -14.98
N PHE A 260 21.84 12.36 -15.89
CA PHE A 260 23.23 11.95 -16.12
C PHE A 260 24.10 13.13 -16.53
N ILE A 261 23.67 13.96 -17.50
CA ILE A 261 24.43 15.15 -17.91
C ILE A 261 24.51 16.19 -16.78
N ARG A 262 23.43 16.36 -16.01
CA ARG A 262 23.40 17.37 -14.93
C ARG A 262 24.31 16.99 -13.75
N LYS A 263 24.55 15.70 -13.52
CA LYS A 263 25.33 15.18 -12.38
C LYS A 263 26.70 14.62 -12.77
N GLY A 264 26.97 14.39 -14.05
CA GLY A 264 28.25 13.96 -14.57
C GLY A 264 29.24 15.13 -14.74
N ASP A 265 30.54 14.85 -14.67
CA ASP A 265 31.56 15.83 -15.03
C ASP A 265 31.42 16.20 -16.51
N ILE A 266 31.49 17.50 -16.82
CA ILE A 266 31.33 18.04 -18.19
C ILE A 266 32.32 17.44 -19.20
N GLU A 267 33.43 16.88 -18.73
CA GLU A 267 34.45 16.20 -19.54
C GLU A 267 33.95 14.86 -20.12
N ASP A 268 33.04 14.16 -19.44
CA ASP A 268 32.41 12.91 -19.93
C ASP A 268 31.43 13.19 -21.10
N VAL A 269 31.11 14.46 -21.38
CA VAL A 269 29.98 14.88 -22.24
C VAL A 269 30.40 15.64 -23.51
N LYS A 270 31.70 15.87 -23.82
CA LYS A 270 32.05 16.53 -25.11
C LYS A 270 33.31 16.00 -25.84
N PRO A 271 33.28 15.88 -27.19
CA PRO A 271 32.17 16.13 -28.12
C PRO A 271 31.67 14.83 -28.78
N LEU A 272 30.57 14.29 -28.26
CA LEU A 272 29.72 13.38 -29.02
C LEU A 272 28.92 14.19 -30.04
N GLY A 273 29.56 14.53 -31.16
CA GLY A 273 28.89 14.71 -32.45
C GLY A 273 28.01 15.95 -32.70
N ILE A 274 27.90 16.93 -31.81
CA ILE A 274 27.18 18.18 -32.15
C ILE A 274 28.13 19.09 -32.93
N LYS A 275 28.03 19.10 -34.27
CA LYS A 275 28.66 20.15 -35.09
C LYS A 275 28.13 21.50 -34.61
N PRO A 276 28.98 22.46 -34.22
CA PRO A 276 28.51 23.81 -33.97
C PRO A 276 27.91 24.35 -35.26
N LEU A 277 26.65 24.78 -35.20
CA LEU A 277 26.03 25.56 -36.27
C LEU A 277 26.91 26.78 -36.52
N GLY A 278 27.55 26.80 -37.68
CA GLY A 278 28.45 27.87 -38.10
C GLY A 278 27.73 29.22 -38.20
N LYS A 279 28.46 30.26 -37.85
CA LYS A 279 28.34 31.58 -38.46
C LYS A 279 29.61 31.85 -39.23
#